data_AF-A0A973DPN7-F1
#
_entry.id   AF-A0A973DPN7-F1
#
_cell.length_a   1.000
_cell.length_b   1.000
_cell.length_c   1.000
_cell.angle_alpha   90.00
_cell.angle_beta   90.00
_cell.angle_gamma   90.00
#
_symmetry.space_group_name_H-M   'P 1'
#
loop_
_entity.id
_entity.type
_entity.pdbx_description
1 polymer ?
#
loop_
_entity_poly.entity_id
_entity_poly.type
_entity_poly.pdbx_seq_one_letter_code
_entity_poly.pdbx_strand_id
1 'polypeptide(L)' 'SDLSGSSNPTGIEALLERLNNDEFDLVAVGRALLVDSEWVNKIRDEKIADIKPFNKKALMTLS' A
#
# COMPACT_ATOMS: atom_id res chain seq x y z
N SER A 1 -1.62 -29.35 -4.85
CA SER A 1 -0.83 -28.18 -5.25
C SER A 1 -1.66 -26.95 -5.00
N ASP A 2 -1.62 -26.47 -3.76
CA ASP A 2 -2.49 -25.41 -3.27
C ASP A 2 -1.75 -24.07 -3.43
N LEU A 3 -2.15 -23.30 -4.45
CA LEU A 3 -1.68 -21.91 -4.65
C LEU A 3 -2.60 -20.92 -3.92
N SER A 4 -3.13 -21.28 -2.75
CA SER A 4 -3.68 -20.29 -1.81
C SER A 4 -2.54 -19.50 -1.17
N GLY A 5 -1.94 -18.62 -1.97
CA GLY A 5 -1.11 -17.52 -1.51
C GLY A 5 -1.95 -16.61 -0.62
N SER A 6 -2.10 -17.02 0.64
CA SER A 6 -2.49 -16.16 1.73
C SER A 6 -1.40 -15.10 1.83
N SER A 7 -1.55 -14.01 1.07
CA SER A 7 -0.87 -12.81 1.47
C SER A 7 -1.49 -12.44 2.82
N ASN A 8 -0.83 -12.84 3.90
CA ASN A 8 -0.81 -11.93 5.03
C ASN A 8 -0.41 -10.58 4.43
N PRO A 9 -1.11 -9.47 4.76
CA PRO A 9 -0.52 -8.19 4.53
C PRO A 9 0.79 -8.23 5.31
N THR A 10 1.91 -8.52 4.64
CA THR A 10 3.22 -8.19 5.17
C THR A 10 3.11 -6.69 5.34
N GLY A 11 2.90 -6.26 6.57
CA GLY A 11 2.69 -4.86 6.86
C GLY A 11 3.94 -4.09 6.44
N ILE A 12 3.82 -2.76 6.45
CA ILE A 12 4.89 -1.91 5.95
C ILE A 12 6.13 -1.95 6.85
N GLU A 13 6.10 -2.65 7.98
CA GLU A 13 7.18 -2.71 8.97
C GLU A 13 8.50 -3.18 8.38
N ALA A 14 8.50 -4.27 7.60
CA ALA A 14 9.71 -4.77 6.95
C ALA A 14 10.25 -3.80 5.89
N LEU A 15 9.38 -2.98 5.28
CA LEU A 15 9.79 -1.94 4.35
C LEU A 15 10.41 -0.75 5.08
N LEU A 16 9.84 -0.36 6.22
CA LEU A 16 10.36 0.70 7.09
C LEU A 16 11.72 0.35 7.68
N GLU A 17 11.92 -0.90 8.11
CA GLU A 17 13.21 -1.37 8.61
C GLU A 17 14.31 -1.20 7.56
N ARG A 18 14.03 -1.61 6.32
CA ARG A 18 14.99 -1.51 5.21
C ARG A 18 15.25 -0.06 4.80
N LEU A 19 14.23 0.80 4.87
CA LEU A 19 14.39 2.24 4.65
C LEU A 19 15.31 2.87 5.72
N ASN A 20 15.13 2.49 7.00
CA ASN A 20 16.00 2.95 8.10
C ASN A 20 17.43 2.40 8.02
N ASN A 21 17.63 1.28 7.32
CA ASN A 21 18.94 0.69 7.07
C ASN A 21 19.65 1.30 5.84
N ASP A 22 19.15 2.42 5.29
CA ASP A 22 19.64 3.08 4.09
C ASP A 22 19.71 2.14 2.86
N GLU A 23 18.87 1.10 2.79
CA GLU A 23 18.83 0.20 1.62
C GLU A 23 18.22 0.88 0.39
N PHE A 24 17.40 1.93 0.59
CA PHE A 24 16.75 2.72 -0.46
C PHE A 24 16.56 4.16 0.01
N ASP A 25 16.65 5.11 -0.90
CA ASP A 25 16.33 6.52 -0.61
C ASP A 25 14.84 6.84 -0.79
N LEU A 26 14.13 6.04 -1.59
CA LEU A 26 12.77 6.33 -2.05
C LEU A 26 11.95 5.05 -2.23
N VAL A 27 10.66 5.11 -1.86
CA VAL A 27 9.70 4.01 -2.00
C VAL A 27 8.53 4.44 -2.88
N ALA A 28 8.28 3.70 -3.95
CA ALA A 28 7.12 3.93 -4.82
C ALA A 28 5.87 3.18 -4.30
N VAL A 29 4.77 3.92 -4.11
CA VAL A 29 3.48 3.36 -3.67
C VAL A 29 2.46 3.44 -4.81
N GLY A 30 2.26 2.34 -5.55
CA GLY A 30 1.38 2.34 -6.73
C GLY A 30 -0.10 2.12 -6.43
N ARG A 31 -0.43 1.04 -5.70
CA ARG A 31 -1.83 0.61 -5.52
C ARG A 31 -2.66 1.56 -4.65
N ALA A 32 -2.04 2.34 -3.78
CA ALA A 32 -2.75 3.34 -2.98
C ALA A 32 -3.26 4.49 -3.86
N LEU A 33 -2.44 4.98 -4.80
CA LEU A 33 -2.81 6.03 -5.74
C LEU A 33 -3.93 5.61 -6.71
N LEU A 34 -3.98 4.32 -7.06
CA LEU A 34 -5.07 3.78 -7.90
C LEU A 34 -6.42 3.76 -7.17
N VAL A 35 -6.41 3.59 -5.84
CA VAL A 35 -7.63 3.53 -5.02
C VAL A 35 -8.06 4.92 -4.56
N ASP A 36 -7.10 5.80 -4.30
CA ASP A 36 -7.33 7.16 -3.81
C ASP A 36 -6.24 8.09 -4.35
N SER A 37 -6.57 8.91 -5.34
CA SER A 37 -5.61 9.87 -5.92
C SER A 37 -5.14 10.92 -4.90
N GLU A 38 -5.96 11.20 -3.89
CA GLU A 38 -5.66 12.13 -2.79
C GLU A 38 -4.90 11.47 -1.64
N TRP A 39 -4.50 10.19 -1.78
CA TRP A 39 -3.85 9.43 -0.71
C TRP A 39 -2.66 10.16 -0.10
N VAL A 40 -1.77 10.71 -0.94
CA VAL A 40 -0.57 11.44 -0.47
C VAL A 40 -0.95 12.68 0.34
N ASN A 41 -1.92 13.46 -0.13
CA ASN A 41 -2.40 14.65 0.55
C ASN A 41 -3.06 14.29 1.89
N LYS A 42 -3.86 13.23 1.93
CA LYS A 42 -4.52 12.76 3.16
C LYS A 42 -3.53 12.23 4.20
N ILE A 43 -2.49 11.51 3.78
CA ILE A 43 -1.41 11.07 4.67
C ILE A 43 -0.68 12.29 5.24
N ARG A 44 -0.32 13.26 4.40
CA ARG A 44 0.35 14.50 4.83
C ARG A 44 -0.50 15.32 5.79
N ASP A 45 -1.80 15.38 5.56
CA ASP A 45 -2.75 16.16 6.36
C ASP A 45 -3.32 15.35 7.55
N GLU A 46 -2.74 14.18 7.89
CA GLU A 46 -3.15 13.27 8.98
C GLU A 46 -4.60 12.74 8.89
N LYS A 47 -5.24 12.82 7.70
CA LYS A 47 -6.61 12.35 7.43
C LYS A 47 -6.65 10.85 7.10
N ILE A 48 -5.99 10.03 7.91
CA ILE A 48 -5.83 8.58 7.66
C ILE A 48 -7.19 7.86 7.67
N ALA A 49 -8.13 8.30 8.50
CA ALA A 49 -9.48 7.73 8.58
C ALA A 49 -10.28 7.91 7.26
N ASP A 50 -9.94 8.90 6.45
CA ASP A 50 -10.61 9.21 5.18
C ASP A 50 -9.97 8.52 3.97
N ILE A 51 -8.91 7.75 4.21
CA ILE A 51 -8.23 6.97 3.16
C ILE A 51 -9.08 5.77 2.81
N LYS A 52 -9.41 5.64 1.52
CA LYS A 52 -10.11 4.45 1.03
C LYS A 52 -9.19 3.23 1.19
N PRO A 53 -9.59 2.20 1.95
CA PRO A 53 -8.76 1.03 2.15
C PRO A 53 -8.55 0.30 0.83
N PHE A 54 -7.32 -0.15 0.60
CA PHE A 54 -6.99 -0.97 -0.55
C PHE A 54 -7.77 -2.29 -0.51
N ASN A 55 -8.72 -2.46 -1.43
CA ASN A 55 -9.45 -3.71 -1.61
C ASN A 55 -8.83 -4.48 -2.76
N LYS A 56 -8.27 -5.68 -2.50
CA LYS A 56 -7.75 -6.57 -3.54
C LYS A 56 -8.76 -6.88 -4.65
N LYS A 57 -10.07 -6.84 -4.38
CA LYS A 57 -11.12 -7.00 -5.39
C LYS A 57 -11.12 -5.88 -6.44
N ALA A 58 -10.62 -4.70 -6.11
CA ALA A 58 -10.51 -3.59 -7.06
C ALA A 58 -9.51 -3.86 -8.19
N LEU A 59 -8.53 -4.76 -7.98
CA LEU A 59 -7.62 -5.21 -9.04
C LEU A 59 -8.25 -6.24 -10.00
N MET A 60 -9.42 -6.79 -9.67
CA MET A 60 -10.09 -7.81 -10.49
C MET A 60 -11.19 -7.24 -11.39
N THR A 61 -11.42 -5.92 -11.37
CA THR A 61 -12.38 -5.26 -12.25
C THR A 61 -11.64 -4.36 -13.24
N LEU A 62 -11.05 -4.99 -14.25
CA LEU A 62 -10.78 -4.34 -15.52
C LEU A 62 -11.59 -5.11 -16.57
N SER A 63 -12.77 -4.59 -16.91
CA SER A 63 -13.59 -5.05 -18.02
C SER A 63 -13.35 -4.14 -19.22
#